data_AF-A0A4Q2D5Q1-F1
#
_entry.id   AF-A0A4Q2D5Q1-F1
#
_cell.length_a   1.000
_cell.length_b   1.000
_cell.length_c   1.000
_cell.angle_alpha   90.00
_cell.angle_beta   90.00
_cell.angle_gamma   90.00
#
_symmetry.space_group_name_H-M   'P 1'
#
loop_
_entity.id
_entity.type
_entity.pdbx_description
1 polymer ?
#
loop_
_entity_poly.entity_id
_entity_poly.type
_entity_poly.pdbx_seq_one_letter_code
_entity_poly.pdbx_strand_id
1 'polypeptide(L)'
;MHNILPQRPRLSELASRIAAGAIHDSAERCDAPKCQPETRVAVQDDLYSWIVEGDRESGPPKKMKWVTGPAGSGKTAVMGSLAERCAPDGLLGATFFFASWSASTGRRRKTAFVTTIAHQLAEHREDLKNAISNAIENKPSIFEKNLHTQMEVLVLTPIAGGGTAT
;
A
#
# COMPACT_ATOMS: atom_id res chain seq x y z
N MET A 1 20.89 11.58 -25.23
CA MET A 1 19.43 11.65 -25.35
C MET A 1 18.81 10.97 -24.14
N HIS A 2 18.53 11.72 -23.08
CA HIS A 2 17.76 11.18 -21.95
C HIS A 2 16.29 11.36 -22.26
N ASN A 3 15.59 10.25 -22.49
CA ASN A 3 14.16 10.20 -22.73
C ASN A 3 13.44 10.47 -21.42
N ILE A 4 13.17 11.75 -21.14
CA ILE A 4 12.30 12.16 -20.03
C ILE A 4 10.88 11.84 -20.48
N LEU A 5 10.36 10.69 -20.08
CA LEU A 5 8.92 10.42 -20.16
C LEU A 5 8.21 11.61 -19.50
N PRO A 6 7.23 12.27 -20.15
CA PRO A 6 6.48 13.33 -19.52
C PRO A 6 5.74 12.72 -18.32
N GLN A 7 6.22 13.01 -17.12
CA GLN A 7 5.48 12.75 -15.90
C GLN A 7 4.11 13.39 -16.08
N ARG A 8 3.05 12.56 -16.20
CA ARG A 8 1.70 13.09 -16.38
C ARG A 8 1.43 14.01 -15.18
N PRO A 9 1.11 15.31 -15.37
CA PRO A 9 0.96 16.30 -14.30
C PRO A 9 -0.12 15.97 -13.26
N ARG A 10 -0.84 14.86 -13.44
CA ARG A 10 -1.90 14.34 -12.55
C ARG A 10 -1.37 13.38 -11.51
N LEU A 11 -0.33 12.58 -11.82
CA LEU A 11 0.31 11.73 -10.82
C LEU A 11 1.13 12.56 -9.83
N SER A 12 1.61 13.74 -10.24
CA SER A 12 2.19 14.71 -9.30
C SER A 12 1.16 15.27 -8.32
N GLU A 13 -0.12 15.40 -8.70
CA GLU A 13 -1.18 15.78 -7.77
C GLU A 13 -1.49 14.66 -6.78
N LEU A 14 -1.49 13.40 -7.24
CA LEU A 14 -1.60 12.26 -6.34
C LEU A 14 -0.42 12.21 -5.35
N ALA A 15 0.81 12.37 -5.86
CA ALA A 15 2.04 12.35 -5.07
C ALA A 15 2.10 13.46 -4.02
N SER A 16 1.54 14.65 -4.27
CA SER A 16 1.51 15.73 -3.28
C SER A 16 0.55 15.48 -2.11
N ARG A 17 -0.29 14.43 -2.19
CA ARG A 17 -1.33 14.09 -1.21
C ARG A 17 -1.08 12.77 -0.50
N ILE A 18 0.10 12.17 -0.65
CA ILE A 18 0.47 10.92 0.04
C ILE A 18 1.06 11.20 1.42
N ALA A 19 1.10 10.17 2.26
CA ALA A 19 1.93 10.13 3.45
C ALA A 19 3.16 9.24 3.17
N ALA A 20 4.18 9.80 2.53
CA ALA A 20 5.40 9.05 2.17
C ALA A 20 6.05 8.37 3.39
N GLY A 21 6.00 9.02 4.57
CA GLY A 21 6.41 8.44 5.86
C GLY A 21 5.75 7.11 6.25
N ALA A 22 4.57 6.80 5.69
CA ALA A 22 3.81 5.60 6.00
C ALA A 22 4.21 4.38 5.17
N ILE A 23 4.95 4.57 4.07
CA ILE A 23 5.41 3.49 3.18
C ILE A 23 6.53 2.71 3.87
N HIS A 24 6.58 1.38 3.71
CA HIS A 24 7.48 0.49 4.46
C HIS A 24 8.98 0.88 4.41
N ASP A 25 9.47 1.34 3.26
CA ASP A 25 10.85 1.72 2.93
C ASP A 25 11.12 3.23 3.08
N SER A 26 10.19 3.97 3.69
CA SER A 26 10.36 5.40 3.94
C SER A 26 11.58 5.69 4.82
N ALA A 27 12.30 6.78 4.53
CA ALA A 27 13.35 7.29 5.39
C ALA A 27 12.86 7.60 6.82
N GLU A 28 11.60 7.99 7.01
CA GLU A 28 10.99 8.18 8.34
C GLU A 28 10.78 6.87 9.14
N ARG A 29 11.15 5.74 8.55
CA ARG A 29 11.10 4.41 9.16
C ARG A 29 12.48 3.80 9.33
N CYS A 30 13.55 4.58 9.25
CA CYS A 30 14.92 4.12 9.53
C CYS A 30 15.03 3.43 10.90
N ASP A 31 14.34 3.94 11.92
CA ASP A 31 14.31 3.39 13.28
C ASP A 31 13.07 2.54 13.56
N ALA A 32 12.32 2.17 12.51
CA ALA A 32 11.14 1.33 12.70
C ALA A 32 11.57 -0.03 13.27
N PRO A 33 10.81 -0.57 14.24
CA PRO A 33 11.16 -1.85 14.84
C PRO A 33 11.13 -2.92 13.75
N LYS A 34 12.21 -3.70 13.64
CA LYS A 34 12.33 -4.87 12.77
C LYS A 34 12.40 -6.13 13.61
N CYS A 35 12.04 -7.27 13.04
CA CYS A 35 12.32 -8.55 13.68
C CYS A 35 13.84 -8.70 13.75
N GLN A 36 14.36 -9.05 14.93
CA GLN A 36 15.75 -9.44 15.06
C GLN A 36 15.99 -10.69 14.21
N PRO A 37 17.20 -10.86 13.64
CA PRO A 37 17.56 -12.09 12.93
C PRO A 37 17.15 -13.32 13.76
N GLU A 38 16.59 -14.32 13.08
CA GLU A 38 16.13 -15.59 13.66
C GLU A 38 14.92 -15.50 14.61
N THR A 39 14.38 -14.30 14.87
CA THR A 39 13.17 -14.14 15.68
C THR A 39 11.91 -14.08 14.82
N ARG A 40 10.82 -14.69 15.30
CA ARG A 40 9.50 -14.68 14.64
C ARG A 40 9.51 -15.23 13.21
N VAL A 41 10.52 -16.00 12.83
CA VAL A 41 10.70 -16.61 11.50
C VAL A 41 9.47 -17.44 11.12
N ALA A 42 9.01 -18.32 12.01
CA ALA A 42 7.83 -19.16 11.75
C ALA A 42 6.56 -18.35 11.41
N VAL A 43 6.37 -17.18 12.06
CA VAL A 43 5.21 -16.32 11.76
C VAL A 43 5.39 -15.62 10.41
N GLN A 44 6.60 -15.17 10.10
CA GLN A 44 6.89 -14.56 8.80
C GLN A 44 6.77 -15.59 7.67
N ASP A 45 7.23 -16.82 7.88
CA ASP A 45 7.11 -17.91 6.91
C ASP A 45 5.66 -18.30 6.67
N ASP A 46 4.84 -18.40 7.72
CA ASP A 46 3.41 -18.67 7.59
C ASP A 46 2.67 -17.54 6.82
N LEU A 47 3.04 -16.28 7.04
CA LEU A 47 2.48 -15.15 6.30
C LEU A 47 2.94 -15.14 4.85
N TYR A 48 4.23 -15.39 4.60
CA TYR A 48 4.82 -15.43 3.27
C TYR A 48 4.28 -16.60 2.43
N SER A 49 4.22 -17.81 3.01
CA SER A 49 3.61 -19.00 2.41
C SER A 49 2.15 -18.72 2.02
N TRP A 50 1.38 -18.08 2.90
CA TRP A 50 0.00 -17.70 2.59
C TRP A 50 -0.11 -16.70 1.43
N ILE A 51 0.83 -15.76 1.28
CA ILE A 51 0.86 -14.81 0.15
C ILE A 51 1.14 -15.54 -1.17
N VAL A 52 2.13 -16.44 -1.19
CA VAL A 52 2.60 -17.09 -2.41
C VAL A 52 1.68 -18.23 -2.84
N GLU A 53 1.21 -19.02 -1.89
CA GLU A 53 0.55 -20.31 -2.16
C GLU A 53 -0.97 -20.24 -1.94
N GLY A 54 -1.45 -19.12 -1.39
CA GLY A 54 -2.85 -18.93 -1.05
C GLY A 54 -3.29 -19.74 0.18
N ASP A 55 -4.60 -19.78 0.40
CA ASP A 55 -5.17 -20.62 1.45
C ASP A 55 -5.13 -22.08 0.99
N ARG A 56 -4.29 -22.89 1.64
CA ARG A 56 -4.16 -24.34 1.34
C ARG A 56 -5.31 -25.17 1.94
N GLU A 57 -6.20 -24.57 2.72
CA GLU A 57 -7.41 -25.24 3.20
C GLU A 57 -8.41 -25.46 2.05
N SER A 58 -9.13 -26.58 2.08
CA SER A 58 -10.16 -26.98 1.10
C SER A 58 -11.43 -26.10 1.09
N GLY A 59 -11.28 -24.80 1.36
CA GLY A 59 -12.34 -23.78 1.38
C GLY A 59 -12.09 -22.66 0.37
N PRO A 60 -12.98 -21.65 0.30
CA PRO A 60 -12.75 -20.47 -0.52
C PRO A 60 -11.49 -19.73 -0.02
N PRO A 61 -10.63 -19.21 -0.91
CA PRO A 61 -9.39 -18.57 -0.50
C PRO A 61 -9.69 -17.38 0.43
N LYS A 62 -9.09 -17.40 1.63
CA LYS A 62 -9.14 -16.24 2.54
C LYS A 62 -8.55 -15.03 1.83
N LYS A 63 -9.32 -13.95 1.74
CA LYS A 63 -8.90 -12.68 1.10
C LYS A 63 -8.16 -11.73 2.05
N MET A 64 -8.07 -12.07 3.33
CA MET A 64 -7.47 -11.24 4.37
C MET A 64 -6.93 -12.12 5.51
N LYS A 65 -5.70 -11.84 5.95
CA LYS A 65 -5.04 -12.50 7.09
C LYS A 65 -4.75 -11.46 8.17
N TRP A 66 -5.08 -11.78 9.42
CA TRP A 66 -4.93 -10.88 10.56
C TRP A 66 -3.81 -11.35 11.49
N VAL A 67 -2.90 -10.45 11.85
CA VAL A 67 -1.87 -10.70 12.87
C VAL A 67 -2.29 -10.04 14.18
N THR A 68 -2.68 -10.85 15.17
CA THR A 68 -3.12 -10.39 16.49
C THR A 68 -2.15 -10.80 17.60
N GLY A 69 -2.25 -10.18 18.76
CA GLY A 69 -1.41 -10.49 19.91
C GLY A 69 -1.25 -9.31 20.89
N PRO A 70 -0.63 -9.55 22.06
CA PRO A 70 -0.50 -8.55 23.11
C PRO A 70 0.17 -7.23 22.67
N ALA A 71 -0.12 -6.13 23.35
CA ALA A 71 0.62 -4.89 23.15
C ALA A 71 2.12 -5.13 23.38
N GLY A 72 2.99 -4.49 22.58
CA GLY A 72 4.43 -4.69 22.67
C GLY A 72 4.96 -6.02 22.09
N SER A 73 4.12 -6.93 21.59
CA SER A 73 4.58 -8.23 21.07
C SER A 73 5.35 -8.19 19.73
N GLY A 74 5.57 -6.99 19.18
CA GLY A 74 6.33 -6.79 17.93
C GLY A 74 5.53 -7.01 16.64
N LYS A 75 4.19 -6.96 16.66
CA LYS A 75 3.36 -7.12 15.44
C LYS A 75 3.76 -6.20 14.29
N THR A 76 4.01 -4.93 14.58
CA THR A 76 4.48 -3.95 13.59
C THR A 76 5.85 -4.32 13.02
N ALA A 77 6.73 -4.90 13.84
CA ALA A 77 8.03 -5.41 13.39
C ALA A 77 7.88 -6.62 12.47
N VAL A 78 6.95 -7.53 12.77
CA VAL A 78 6.63 -8.66 11.89
C VAL A 78 6.13 -8.17 10.53
N MET A 79 5.15 -7.24 10.51
CA MET A 79 4.62 -6.71 9.25
C MET A 79 5.66 -5.89 8.48
N GLY A 80 6.55 -5.16 9.17
CA GLY A 80 7.65 -4.44 8.54
C GLY A 80 8.66 -5.39 7.88
N SER A 81 9.08 -6.42 8.60
CA SER A 81 10.03 -7.42 8.10
C SER A 81 9.44 -8.23 6.94
N LEU A 82 8.14 -8.56 7.02
CA LEU A 82 7.43 -9.22 5.94
C LEU A 82 7.36 -8.33 4.68
N ALA A 83 7.10 -7.03 4.83
CA ALA A 83 7.11 -6.11 3.70
C ALA A 83 8.50 -6.05 3.04
N GLU A 84 9.57 -5.94 3.83
CA GLU A 84 10.96 -5.97 3.33
C GLU A 84 11.28 -7.28 2.60
N ARG A 85 10.73 -8.41 3.06
CA ARG A 85 10.87 -9.71 2.39
C ARG A 85 10.09 -9.80 1.08
N CYS A 86 8.86 -9.28 1.02
CA CYS A 86 8.00 -9.37 -0.16
C CYS A 86 8.35 -8.38 -1.28
N ALA A 87 8.99 -7.25 -0.94
CA ALA A 87 9.35 -6.21 -1.90
C ALA A 87 10.26 -6.70 -3.06
N PRO A 88 11.41 -7.37 -2.81
CA PRO A 88 12.29 -7.82 -3.90
C PRO A 88 11.64 -8.88 -4.82
N ASP A 89 10.70 -9.66 -4.28
CA ASP A 89 9.99 -10.70 -5.04
C ASP A 89 8.80 -10.13 -5.85
N GLY A 90 8.58 -8.81 -5.82
CA GLY A 90 7.46 -8.17 -6.52
C GLY A 90 6.08 -8.54 -5.97
N LEU A 91 6.01 -9.12 -4.76
CA LEU A 91 4.77 -9.56 -4.12
C LEU A 91 4.08 -8.43 -3.34
N LEU A 92 4.82 -7.35 -3.04
CA LEU A 92 4.33 -6.24 -2.25
C LEU A 92 3.65 -5.18 -3.13
N GLY A 93 2.31 -5.18 -3.16
CA GLY A 93 1.55 -4.19 -3.94
C GLY A 93 1.52 -2.78 -3.32
N ALA A 94 1.29 -2.67 -2.01
CA ALA A 94 1.31 -1.41 -1.28
C ALA A 94 1.37 -1.62 0.25
N THR A 95 1.84 -0.61 0.97
CA THR A 95 1.95 -0.62 2.44
C THR A 95 1.47 0.69 3.05
N PHE A 96 0.97 0.63 4.28
CA PHE A 96 0.68 1.82 5.06
C PHE A 96 0.84 1.55 6.56
N PHE A 97 1.80 2.22 7.18
CA PHE A 97 2.06 2.13 8.61
C PHE A 97 1.56 3.39 9.33
N PHE A 98 0.41 3.27 9.98
CA PHE A 98 -0.12 4.29 10.88
C PHE A 98 0.84 4.53 12.05
N ALA A 99 1.05 5.81 12.39
CA ALA A 99 1.85 6.21 13.54
C ALA A 99 1.16 7.38 14.26
N SER A 100 0.52 7.09 15.40
CA SER A 100 -0.25 8.08 16.17
C SER A 100 0.60 9.24 16.70
N TRP A 101 1.89 9.00 16.94
CA TRP A 101 2.84 10.02 17.41
C TRP A 101 3.55 10.78 16.29
N SER A 102 3.32 10.44 15.01
CA SER A 102 4.01 11.12 13.91
C SER A 102 3.63 12.61 13.85
N ALA A 103 4.58 13.47 13.48
CA ALA A 103 4.28 14.87 13.17
C ALA A 103 3.39 15.01 11.92
N SER A 104 3.46 14.03 11.00
CA SER A 104 2.66 14.00 9.77
C SER A 104 1.19 13.66 10.06
N THR A 105 0.30 14.61 9.80
CA THR A 105 -1.15 14.39 9.91
C THR A 105 -1.63 13.28 8.98
N GLY A 106 -1.01 13.13 7.79
CA GLY A 106 -1.33 12.06 6.84
C GLY A 106 -0.99 10.67 7.35
N ARG A 107 0.00 10.53 8.24
CA ARG A 107 0.41 9.26 8.86
C ARG A 107 -0.31 8.98 10.18
N ARG A 108 -0.75 10.04 10.89
CA ARG A 108 -1.60 9.94 12.09
C ARG A 108 -3.05 9.58 11.77
N ARG A 109 -3.58 10.09 10.66
CA ARG A 109 -4.99 9.96 10.27
C ARG A 109 -5.12 9.15 8.99
N LYS A 110 -6.31 8.64 8.74
CA LYS A 110 -6.68 7.92 7.51
C LYS A 110 -6.78 8.80 6.25
N THR A 111 -6.55 10.11 6.34
CA THR A 111 -6.81 11.07 5.26
C THR A 111 -5.92 10.86 4.04
N ALA A 112 -4.68 10.37 4.22
CA ALA A 112 -3.75 10.05 3.13
C ALA A 112 -3.69 8.56 2.82
N PHE A 113 -4.50 7.71 3.47
CA PHE A 113 -4.41 6.26 3.33
C PHE A 113 -4.65 5.84 1.88
N VAL A 114 -5.78 6.24 1.30
CA VAL A 114 -6.16 5.83 -0.06
C VAL A 114 -5.18 6.37 -1.10
N THR A 115 -4.82 7.66 -1.01
CA THR A 115 -3.87 8.28 -1.95
C THR A 115 -2.51 7.62 -1.92
N THR A 116 -2.02 7.24 -0.73
CA THR A 116 -0.73 6.54 -0.56
C THR A 116 -0.77 5.12 -1.12
N ILE A 117 -1.89 4.40 -0.99
CA ILE A 117 -2.06 3.07 -1.60
C ILE A 117 -2.13 3.18 -3.12
N ALA A 118 -2.97 4.09 -3.65
CA ALA A 118 -3.10 4.31 -5.09
C ALA A 118 -1.77 4.71 -5.73
N HIS A 119 -0.98 5.55 -5.04
CA HIS A 119 0.34 5.95 -5.52
C HIS A 119 1.29 4.76 -5.65
N GLN A 120 1.44 3.94 -4.60
CA GLN A 120 2.28 2.74 -4.65
C GLN A 120 1.84 1.76 -5.75
N LEU A 121 0.53 1.57 -5.94
CA LEU A 121 0.01 0.72 -7.01
C LEU A 121 0.35 1.25 -8.40
N ALA A 122 0.29 2.57 -8.59
CA ALA A 122 0.69 3.23 -9.84
C ALA A 122 2.20 3.13 -10.11
N GLU A 123 3.03 3.07 -9.06
CA GLU A 123 4.47 2.82 -9.23
C GLU A 123 4.77 1.35 -9.53
N HIS A 124 3.97 0.44 -8.97
CA HIS A 124 4.16 -1.00 -9.11
C HIS A 124 3.71 -1.53 -10.48
N ARG A 125 2.66 -0.96 -11.09
CA ARG A 125 2.04 -1.47 -12.32
C ARG A 125 1.62 -0.36 -13.28
N GLU A 126 2.11 -0.42 -14.52
CA GLU A 126 1.83 0.60 -15.54
C GLU A 126 0.35 0.63 -15.97
N ASP A 127 -0.36 -0.50 -15.98
CA ASP A 127 -1.79 -0.53 -16.27
C ASP A 127 -2.62 0.17 -15.18
N LEU A 128 -2.27 -0.04 -13.90
CA LEU A 128 -2.88 0.65 -12.77
C LEU A 128 -2.56 2.14 -12.80
N LYS A 129 -1.32 2.50 -13.13
CA LYS A 129 -0.90 3.90 -13.31
C LYS A 129 -1.76 4.63 -14.34
N ASN A 130 -2.02 3.99 -15.48
CA ASN A 130 -2.87 4.53 -16.52
C ASN A 130 -4.32 4.69 -16.03
N ALA A 131 -4.89 3.65 -15.42
CA ALA A 131 -6.26 3.67 -14.90
C ALA A 131 -6.45 4.76 -13.82
N ILE A 132 -5.52 4.87 -12.87
CA ILE A 132 -5.56 5.86 -11.79
C ILE A 132 -5.41 7.28 -12.35
N SER A 133 -4.48 7.48 -13.30
CA SER A 133 -4.32 8.78 -13.98
C SER A 133 -5.62 9.21 -14.67
N ASN A 134 -6.28 8.29 -15.38
CA ASN A 134 -7.55 8.56 -16.05
C ASN A 134 -8.68 8.85 -15.06
N ALA A 135 -8.72 8.14 -13.93
CA ALA A 135 -9.70 8.37 -12.88
C ALA A 135 -9.58 9.78 -12.27
N ILE A 136 -8.35 10.27 -12.06
CA ILE A 136 -8.08 11.63 -11.58
C ILE A 136 -8.49 12.67 -12.64
N GLU A 137 -8.20 12.40 -13.92
CA GLU A 137 -8.57 13.28 -15.03
C GLU A 137 -10.08 13.42 -15.18
N ASN A 138 -10.81 12.31 -15.13
CA ASN A 138 -12.26 12.29 -15.24
C ASN A 138 -12.96 12.88 -14.00
N LYS A 139 -12.29 12.85 -12.83
CA LYS A 139 -12.86 13.34 -11.57
C LYS A 139 -11.84 14.09 -10.71
N PRO A 140 -11.47 15.34 -11.06
CA PRO A 140 -10.45 16.10 -10.33
C PRO A 140 -10.82 16.36 -8.86
N SER A 141 -12.12 16.45 -8.55
CA SER A 141 -12.62 16.60 -7.17
C SER A 141 -12.49 15.35 -6.30
N ILE A 142 -11.87 14.26 -6.80
CA ILE A 142 -11.79 12.98 -6.10
C ILE A 142 -11.10 13.12 -4.73
N PHE A 143 -10.09 13.98 -4.63
CA PHE A 143 -9.35 14.20 -3.38
C PHE A 143 -10.18 14.85 -2.26
N GLU A 144 -11.27 15.53 -2.63
CA GLU A 144 -12.20 16.15 -1.69
C GLU A 144 -13.37 15.21 -1.31
N LYS A 145 -13.42 14.00 -1.88
CA LYS A 145 -14.45 13.02 -1.56
C LYS A 145 -14.10 12.24 -0.29
N ASN A 146 -15.11 11.60 0.29
CA ASN A 146 -14.90 10.69 1.41
C ASN A 146 -14.03 9.48 0.99
N LEU A 147 -13.42 8.82 1.98
CA LEU A 147 -12.47 7.72 1.74
C LEU A 147 -13.08 6.53 1.00
N HIS A 148 -14.36 6.26 1.19
CA HIS A 148 -15.05 5.19 0.45
C HIS A 148 -15.04 5.51 -1.05
N THR A 149 -15.44 6.72 -1.42
CA THR A 149 -15.42 7.17 -2.82
C THR A 149 -14.01 7.19 -3.39
N GLN A 150 -13.03 7.66 -2.61
CA GLN A 150 -11.63 7.63 -3.05
C GLN A 150 -11.16 6.19 -3.30
N MET A 151 -11.47 5.25 -2.39
CA MET A 151 -11.04 3.85 -2.49
C MET A 151 -11.65 3.17 -3.72
N GLU A 152 -12.94 3.37 -3.95
CA GLU A 152 -13.63 2.85 -5.12
C GLU A 152 -13.00 3.34 -6.42
N VAL A 153 -12.77 4.64 -6.54
CA VAL A 153 -12.33 5.28 -7.79
C VAL A 153 -10.83 5.11 -8.04
N LEU A 154 -9.99 5.23 -7.00
CA LEU A 154 -8.53 5.25 -7.14
C LEU A 154 -7.86 3.89 -6.91
N VAL A 155 -8.56 2.90 -6.38
CA VAL A 155 -7.97 1.60 -6.03
C VAL A 155 -8.79 0.43 -6.58
N LEU A 156 -10.05 0.30 -6.17
CA LEU A 156 -10.84 -0.90 -6.49
C LEU A 156 -11.21 -0.98 -7.97
N THR A 157 -11.71 0.11 -8.56
CA THR A 157 -12.04 0.16 -9.99
C THR A 157 -10.80 -0.08 -10.88
N PRO A 158 -9.65 0.57 -10.62
CA PRO A 158 -8.40 0.26 -11.33
C PRO A 158 -7.98 -1.21 -11.24
N ILE A 159 -8.02 -1.82 -10.05
CA ILE A 159 -7.60 -3.23 -9.85
C ILE A 159 -8.57 -4.21 -10.53
N ALA A 160 -9.87 -3.90 -10.55
CA ALA A 160 -10.87 -4.73 -11.20
C ALA A 160 -10.79 -4.71 -12.74
N GLY A 161 -9.91 -3.90 -13.34
CA GLY A 161 -9.80 -3.73 -14.79
C GLY A 161 -10.95 -2.92 -15.39
N GLY A 162 -11.66 -2.13 -14.56
CA GLY A 162 -12.84 -1.38 -14.97
C GLY A 162 -12.48 -0.14 -15.79
N GLY A 163 -12.47 -0.29 -17.12
CA GLY A 163 -12.78 0.82 -18.01
C GLY A 163 -14.21 1.29 -17.75
N THR A 164 -14.35 2.49 -17.17
CA THR A 164 -15.55 3.36 -17.14
C THR A 164 -16.91 2.65 -17.17
N ALA A 165 -17.60 2.59 -16.02
CA ALA A 165 -19.06 2.59 -16.04
C ALA A 165 -19.52 4.01 -16.46
N THR A 166 -20.27 4.03 -17.56
CA THR A 166 -21.04 5.14 -18.14
C THR A 166 -21.91 5.87 -17.13
#